data_AF-A0A5A7N3V0-F1
#
_entry.id   AF-A0A5A7N3V0-F1
#
_cell.length_a   1.000
_cell.length_b   1.000
_cell.length_c   1.000
_cell.angle_alpha   90.00
_cell.angle_beta   90.00
_cell.angle_gamma   90.00
#
_symmetry.space_group_name_H-M   'P 1'
#
loop_
_entity.id
_entity.type
_entity.pdbx_description
1 polymer ?
#
loop_
_entity_poly.entity_id
_entity_poly.type
_entity_poly.pdbx_seq_one_letter_code
_entity_poly.pdbx_strand_id
1 'polypeptide(L)' 'MSDVLSRICADKREQIAKDKQALSLADLEQRLDQISPPRGFYQALQKARADNRYGLICEIKMASPSKADPG' A
#
# COMPACT_ATOMS: atom_id res chain seq x y z
N MET A 1 4.07 -26.87 0.11
CA MET A 1 3.65 -25.59 -0.49
C MET A 1 4.21 -24.46 0.36
N SER A 2 5.42 -23.99 0.07
CA SER A 2 5.84 -22.69 0.61
C SER A 2 5.04 -21.64 -0.17
N ASP A 3 4.08 -21.03 0.51
CA ASP A 3 3.15 -20.07 -0.06
C ASP A 3 3.91 -18.83 -0.58
N VAL A 4 3.52 -18.33 -1.75
CA VAL A 4 4.03 -17.07 -2.33
C VAL A 4 3.90 -15.94 -1.31
N LEU A 5 2.84 -15.95 -0.49
CA LEU A 5 2.66 -14.99 0.59
C LEU A 5 3.77 -15.08 1.65
N SER A 6 4.20 -16.29 2.03
CA SER A 6 5.28 -16.49 3.01
C SER A 6 6.59 -15.88 2.52
N ARG A 7 6.90 -16.02 1.23
CA ARG A 7 8.07 -15.38 0.61
C ARG A 7 7.94 -13.85 0.62
N ILE A 8 6.82 -13.31 0.16
CA ILE A 8 6.56 -11.85 0.19
C ILE A 8 6.74 -11.28 1.60
N CYS A 9 6.22 -11.97 2.62
CA CYS A 9 6.34 -11.57 4.01
C CYS A 9 7.78 -11.68 4.53
N ALA A 10 8.56 -12.69 4.13
CA ALA A 10 9.96 -12.81 4.51
C ALA A 10 10.78 -11.64 3.92
N ASP A 11 10.68 -11.42 2.61
CA ASP A 11 11.38 -10.36 1.89
C ASP A 11 11.03 -8.98 2.47
N LYS A 12 9.75 -8.75 2.81
CA LYS A 12 9.30 -7.49 3.41
C LYS A 12 9.91 -7.25 4.80
N ARG A 13 10.08 -8.29 5.62
CA ARG A 13 10.71 -8.15 6.95
C ARG A 13 12.17 -7.73 6.84
N GLU A 14 12.91 -8.33 5.91
CA GLU A 14 14.30 -7.95 5.64
C GLU A 14 14.39 -6.50 5.16
N GLN A 15 13.48 -6.08 4.27
CA GLN A 15 13.42 -4.69 3.81
C GLN A 15 13.12 -3.73 4.97
N ILE A 16 12.12 -4.02 5.81
CA ILE A 16 11.79 -3.18 6.98
C ILE A 16 12.97 -3.05 7.93
N ALA A 17 13.73 -4.13 8.16
CA ALA A 17 14.91 -4.07 9.03
C ALA A 17 15.97 -3.11 8.48
N LYS A 18 16.21 -3.11 7.16
CA LYS A 18 17.12 -2.17 6.48
C LYS A 18 16.58 -0.73 6.53
N ASP A 19 15.30 -0.54 6.23
CA ASP A 19 14.67 0.78 6.20
C ASP A 19 14.70 1.46 7.57
N LYS A 20 14.47 0.70 8.66
CA LYS A 20 14.55 1.21 10.03
C LYS A 20 15.96 1.63 10.45
N GLN A 21 17.00 1.05 9.85
CA GLN A 21 18.38 1.48 10.08
C GLN A 21 18.69 2.76 9.32
N ALA A 22 18.07 2.97 8.15
CA ALA A 22 18.30 4.13 7.30
C ALA A 22 17.45 5.36 7.67
N LEU A 23 16.25 5.16 8.24
CA LEU A 23 15.32 6.22 8.59
C LEU A 23 14.60 5.88 9.90
N SER A 24 14.74 6.74 10.90
CA SER A 24 14.10 6.50 12.18
C SER A 24 12.59 6.79 12.14
N LEU A 25 11.86 6.27 13.12
CA LEU A 25 10.45 6.59 13.28
C LEU A 25 10.24 8.10 13.56
N ALA A 26 11.12 8.71 14.34
CA ALA A 26 11.05 10.13 14.65
C ALA A 26 11.21 11.00 13.37
N ASP A 27 12.13 10.61 12.48
CA ASP A 27 12.30 11.31 11.19
C ASP A 27 11.05 11.18 10.31
N LEU A 28 10.35 10.03 10.37
CA LEU A 28 9.08 9.83 9.66
C LEU A 28 7.98 10.70 10.25
N GLU A 29 7.88 10.78 11.58
CA GLU A 29 6.90 11.60 12.28
C GLU A 29 7.08 13.09 11.95
N GLN A 30 8.32 13.59 11.94
CA GLN A 30 8.61 14.98 11.55
C GLN A 30 8.19 15.31 10.12
N ARG A 31 8.21 14.32 9.21
CA ARG A 31 7.76 14.53 7.83
C ARG A 31 6.25 14.65 7.73
N LEU A 32 5.48 14.12 8.68
CA LEU A 32 4.02 14.16 8.63
C LEU A 32 3.47 15.58 8.59
N ASP A 33 4.13 16.53 9.25
CA ASP A 33 3.74 17.95 9.27
C ASP A 33 3.79 18.61 7.89
N GLN A 34 4.54 18.03 6.96
CA GLN A 34 4.69 18.53 5.59
C GLN A 34 3.73 17.85 4.61
N ILE A 35 2.98 16.84 5.04
CA ILE A 35 2.09 16.07 4.16
C ILE A 35 0.67 16.62 4.24
N SER A 36 -0.01 16.69 3.09
CA SER A 36 -1.42 17.06 3.05
C SER A 36 -2.29 16.09 3.88
N PRO A 37 -3.39 16.57 4.50
CA PRO A 37 -4.25 15.70 5.27
C PRO A 37 -4.81 14.54 4.43
N PRO A 38 -5.11 13.39 5.05
CA PRO A 38 -5.74 12.26 4.37
C PRO A 38 -7.04 12.67 3.66
N ARG A 39 -7.24 12.19 2.43
CA ARG A 39 -8.38 12.57 1.57
C ARG A 39 -9.72 11.89 1.93
N GLY A 40 -9.76 11.04 2.95
CA GLY A 40 -10.98 10.33 3.36
C GLY A 40 -11.35 9.12 2.47
N PHE A 41 -10.46 8.14 2.34
CA PHE A 41 -10.65 6.95 1.49
C PHE A 41 -12.00 6.24 1.69
N TYR A 42 -12.34 5.92 2.95
CA TYR A 42 -13.62 5.26 3.28
C TYR A 42 -14.84 6.15 2.98
N GLN A 43 -14.74 7.45 3.25
CA GLN A 43 -15.81 8.40 2.99
C GLN A 43 -16.12 8.52 1.49
N ALA A 44 -15.10 8.46 0.63
CA ALA A 44 -15.30 8.47 -0.82
C ALA A 44 -16.10 7.24 -1.31
N LEU A 45 -15.80 6.05 -0.78
CA LEU A 45 -16.53 4.82 -1.11
C LEU A 45 -17.98 4.87 -0.61
N GLN A 46 -18.18 5.35 0.63
CA GLN A 46 -19.51 5.55 1.22
C GLN A 46 -20.33 6.55 0.40
N LYS A 47 -19.73 7.68 -0.02
CA LYS A 47 -20.38 8.67 -0.87
C LYS A 47 -20.78 8.10 -2.22
N ALA A 48 -19.89 7.36 -2.89
CA ALA A 48 -20.21 6.72 -4.16
C ALA A 48 -21.43 5.79 -4.03
N ARG A 49 -21.46 4.97 -2.96
CA ARG A 49 -22.61 4.11 -2.65
C ARG A 49 -23.89 4.91 -2.39
N ALA A 50 -23.80 5.98 -1.60
CA ALA A 50 -24.95 6.86 -1.31
C ALA A 50 -25.50 7.54 -2.57
N ASP A 51 -24.63 7.86 -3.53
CA ASP A 51 -24.99 8.40 -4.84
C ASP A 51 -25.50 7.30 -5.83
N ASN A 52 -25.76 6.07 -5.38
CA ASN A 52 -26.10 4.90 -6.21
C ASN A 52 -25.06 4.58 -7.30
N ARG A 53 -23.78 4.83 -7.02
CA ARG A 53 -22.62 4.48 -7.87
C ARG A 53 -21.78 3.38 -7.22
N TYR A 54 -20.91 2.75 -8.00
CA TYR A 54 -19.92 1.82 -7.47
C TYR A 54 -18.79 2.56 -6.73
N GLY A 55 -18.49 2.12 -5.50
CA GLY A 55 -17.27 2.48 -4.79
C GLY A 55 -16.07 1.73 -5.37
N LEU A 56 -15.59 2.18 -6.52
CA LEU A 56 -14.47 1.55 -7.23
C LEU A 56 -13.13 2.01 -6.66
N ILE A 57 -12.28 1.04 -6.28
CA ILE A 57 -10.86 1.28 -6.00
C ILE A 57 -10.08 0.87 -7.25
N CYS A 58 -9.66 1.85 -8.05
CA CYS A 58 -8.85 1.59 -9.23
C CYS A 58 -7.40 1.27 -8.82
N GLU A 59 -7.00 0.01 -8.95
CA GLU A 59 -5.62 -0.41 -8.69
C GLU A 59 -4.71 -0.08 -9.89
N ILE A 60 -3.63 0.65 -9.63
CA ILE A 60 -2.54 0.86 -10.60
C ILE A 60 -1.45 -0.15 -10.27
N LYS A 61 -1.33 -1.23 -11.06
CA LYS A 61 -0.40 -2.34 -10.82
C LYS A 61 0.42 -2.67 -12.05
N MET A 62 1.75 -2.70 -11.89
CA MET A 62 2.71 -2.99 -12.96
C MET A 62 2.89 -4.49 -13.23
N ALA A 63 3.02 -5.33 -12.19
CA ALA A 63 3.21 -6.77 -12.34
C ALA A 63 2.53 -7.53 -11.19
N SER A 64 2.25 -8.82 -11.40
CA SER A 64 1.72 -9.71 -10.35
C SER A 64 2.27 -11.12 -10.46
N PRO A 65 2.50 -11.85 -9.34
CA PRO A 65 3.02 -13.22 -9.38
C PRO A 65 2.14 -14.20 -10.19
N SER A 66 0.83 -13.96 -10.25
CA SER A 66 -0.15 -14.82 -10.93
C SER A 66 -0.35 -14.49 -12.41
N LYS A 67 0.08 -13.31 -12.87
CA LYS A 67 0.07 -12.88 -14.27
C LYS A 67 1.42 -12.22 -14.56
N ALA A 68 2.43 -13.05 -14.80
CA ALA A 68 3.67 -12.57 -15.40
C ALA A 68 3.38 -12.29 -16.88
N ASP A 69 3.84 -11.15 -17.37
CA ASP A 69 3.81 -10.76 -18.77
C ASP A 69 4.55 -11.80 -19.61
N PRO A 70 3.95 -12.42 -20.66
CA PRO A 70 4.67 -13.38 -21.50
C PRO A 70 5.71 -12.73 -22.44
N GLY A 71 5.80 -11.40 -22.51
CA GLY A 71 6.82 -10.70 -23.30
C GLY A 71 6.40 -9.30 -23.73
#